data_AF-A0A936IXX9-F1
#
_entry.id   AF-A0A936IXX9-F1
#
_cell.length_a   1.000
_cell.length_b   1.000
_cell.length_c   1.000
_cell.angle_alpha   90.00
_cell.angle_beta   90.00
_cell.angle_gamma   90.00
#
_symmetry.space_group_name_H-M   'P 1'
#
loop_
_entity.id
_entity.type
_entity.pdbx_description
1 polymer ?
#
loop_
_entity_poly.entity_id
_entity_poly.type
_entity_poly.pdbx_seq_one_letter_code
_entity_poly.pdbx_strand_id
1 'polypeptide(L)'
;MSFGQAAGVKSGFDAKDYTALIERIASGANSEERGAAIKAELSAIKVRVSTEGFSRKTRDGATVRGNNIFGEVSNPRAKRTVMIGAHYDRVAAGKGAVDNASGSAAVLMLLRAFRDSPLKDTNLQAAFWDHEEQGLHGSRIFVENRKDAGLPAVYINFDVYGYGDTLWLWSEGEPSAFVRSLLDSSAASKFNAVHGSVYPPSDHLSFKAGGVETYSFSLLSADEVSGIVQLLGGEAPAPGKMPKALTTIHTESDTLDKIDAAAVVRSLPIVEAAIRILDK
;
A
#
# COMPACT_ATOMS: atom_id res chain seq x y z
N MET A 1 -27.17 -15.44 17.93
CA MET A 1 -26.54 -14.37 18.73
C MET A 1 -26.53 -13.12 17.85
N SER A 2 -27.18 -12.05 18.31
CA SER A 2 -27.35 -10.81 17.56
C SER A 2 -26.02 -10.03 17.58
N PHE A 3 -25.49 -9.71 16.40
CA PHE A 3 -24.41 -8.73 16.29
C PHE A 3 -25.02 -7.35 16.55
N GLY A 4 -24.80 -6.84 17.76
CA GLY A 4 -25.20 -5.49 18.14
C GLY A 4 -24.57 -4.47 17.20
N GLN A 5 -25.39 -3.51 16.77
CA GLN A 5 -24.95 -2.27 16.15
C GLN A 5 -23.87 -1.62 17.01
N ALA A 6 -22.62 -1.63 16.54
CA ALA A 6 -21.59 -0.78 17.10
C ALA A 6 -21.93 0.67 16.72
N ALA A 7 -22.45 1.40 17.70
CA ALA A 7 -22.65 2.84 17.63
C ALA A 7 -21.31 3.53 17.29
N GLY A 8 -21.37 4.45 16.32
CA GLY A 8 -20.33 5.38 15.86
C GLY A 8 -19.02 5.44 16.63
N VAL A 9 -18.09 4.54 16.32
CA VAL A 9 -16.66 4.82 16.52
C VAL A 9 -16.30 5.82 15.43
N LYS A 10 -15.97 7.07 15.80
CA LYS A 10 -15.29 7.98 14.87
C LYS A 10 -14.05 7.23 14.36
N SER A 11 -13.98 6.95 13.07
CA SER A 11 -12.78 6.37 12.46
C SER A 11 -11.59 7.22 12.88
N GLY A 12 -10.52 6.61 13.39
CA GLY A 12 -9.27 7.32 13.74
C GLY A 12 -8.53 7.89 12.52
N PHE A 13 -9.11 7.77 11.33
CA PHE A 13 -8.62 8.27 10.06
C PHE A 13 -9.27 9.63 9.75
N ASP A 14 -8.44 10.65 9.53
CA ASP A 14 -8.85 12.01 9.20
C ASP A 14 -8.30 12.42 7.82
N ALA A 15 -9.15 13.04 7.00
CA ALA A 15 -8.81 13.36 5.62
C ALA A 15 -7.73 14.45 5.52
N LYS A 16 -7.70 15.41 6.46
CA LYS A 16 -6.67 16.45 6.48
C LYS A 16 -5.33 15.88 6.85
N ASP A 17 -5.32 14.96 7.82
CA ASP A 17 -4.11 14.24 8.20
C ASP A 17 -3.55 13.40 7.04
N TYR A 18 -4.41 12.67 6.32
CA TYR A 18 -4.02 11.94 5.11
C TYR A 18 -3.41 12.86 4.05
N THR A 19 -4.09 13.96 3.71
CA THR A 19 -3.58 14.97 2.77
C THR A 19 -2.24 15.54 3.22
N ALA A 20 -2.10 15.85 4.52
CA ALA A 20 -0.87 16.41 5.07
C ALA A 20 0.31 15.41 5.03
N LEU A 21 0.04 14.11 5.21
CA LEU A 21 1.06 13.06 5.04
C LEU A 21 1.56 13.01 3.60
N ILE A 22 0.65 13.00 2.63
CA ILE A 22 1.01 13.04 1.21
C ILE A 22 1.80 14.29 0.89
N GLU A 23 1.35 15.46 1.34
CA GLU A 23 2.06 16.72 1.07
C GLU A 23 3.49 16.69 1.61
N ARG A 24 3.70 16.20 2.85
CA ARG A 24 5.04 16.04 3.43
C ARG A 24 5.92 15.12 2.59
N ILE A 25 5.41 13.95 2.22
CA ILE A 25 6.16 12.98 1.42
C ILE A 25 6.43 13.56 0.02
N ALA A 26 5.40 14.00 -0.70
CA ALA A 26 5.48 14.52 -2.07
C ALA A 26 6.27 15.84 -2.20
N SER A 27 6.53 16.55 -1.10
CA SER A 27 7.42 17.70 -1.09
C SER A 27 8.90 17.33 -1.27
N GLY A 28 9.28 16.08 -0.96
CA GLY A 28 10.64 15.58 -1.10
C GLY A 28 11.06 15.46 -2.57
N ALA A 29 12.18 16.09 -2.93
CA ALA A 29 12.70 16.11 -4.28
C ALA A 29 13.32 14.77 -4.72
N ASN A 30 13.67 13.89 -3.78
CA ASN A 30 14.33 12.61 -4.02
C ASN A 30 13.94 11.59 -2.93
N SER A 31 14.36 10.33 -3.08
CA SER A 31 14.09 9.27 -2.09
C SER A 31 14.61 9.63 -0.69
N GLU A 32 15.76 10.27 -0.55
CA GLU A 32 16.28 10.62 0.78
C GLU A 32 15.34 11.54 1.55
N GLU A 33 14.85 12.60 0.90
CA GLU A 33 13.91 13.57 1.49
C GLU A 33 12.52 12.95 1.76
N ARG A 34 11.98 12.17 0.79
CA ARG A 34 10.71 11.45 0.95
C ARG A 34 10.78 10.46 2.10
N GLY A 35 11.87 9.69 2.16
CA GLY A 35 12.15 8.75 3.25
C GLY A 35 12.37 9.43 4.59
N ALA A 36 12.93 10.65 4.62
CA ALA A 36 13.05 11.44 5.85
C ALA A 36 11.66 11.83 6.40
N ALA A 37 10.72 12.23 5.55
CA ALA A 37 9.34 12.52 5.97
C ALA A 37 8.64 11.27 6.57
N ILE A 38 8.82 10.11 5.94
CA ILE A 38 8.28 8.83 6.44
C ILE A 38 8.89 8.48 7.80
N LYS A 39 10.22 8.53 7.94
CA LYS A 39 10.91 8.26 9.22
C LYS A 39 10.48 9.21 10.33
N ALA A 40 10.23 10.48 10.00
CA ALA A 40 9.74 11.46 10.96
C ALA A 40 8.33 11.08 11.46
N GLU A 41 7.43 10.69 10.57
CA GLU A 41 6.08 10.22 10.97
C GLU A 41 6.15 8.95 11.82
N LEU A 42 6.92 7.95 11.40
CA LEU A 42 7.12 6.70 12.17
C LEU A 42 7.63 6.99 13.59
N SER A 43 8.58 7.92 13.71
CA SER A 43 9.10 8.37 15.01
C SER A 43 8.02 9.10 15.83
N ALA A 44 7.22 9.95 15.18
CA ALA A 44 6.14 10.70 15.83
C ALA A 44 5.04 9.79 16.40
N ILE A 45 4.68 8.70 15.68
CA ILE A 45 3.73 7.69 16.18
C ILE A 45 4.36 6.69 17.16
N LYS A 46 5.67 6.81 17.42
CA LYS A 46 6.43 6.05 18.43
C LYS A 46 6.45 4.53 18.19
N VAL A 47 6.53 4.12 16.93
CA VAL A 47 6.79 2.71 16.57
C VAL A 47 8.29 2.45 16.50
N ARG A 48 8.70 1.17 16.48
CA ARG A 48 10.10 0.83 16.24
C ARG A 48 10.45 1.13 14.79
N VAL A 49 11.48 1.94 14.56
CA VAL A 49 11.94 2.31 13.22
C VAL A 49 13.25 1.62 12.91
N SER A 50 13.37 1.05 11.71
CA SER A 50 14.64 0.55 11.18
C SER A 50 14.75 0.85 9.69
N THR A 51 15.97 0.74 9.15
CA THR A 51 16.25 0.93 7.74
C THR A 51 17.20 -0.14 7.25
N GLU A 52 17.10 -0.50 5.97
CA GLU A 52 18.00 -1.45 5.33
C GLU A 52 18.49 -0.89 4.00
N GLY A 53 19.77 -0.53 3.98
CA GLY A 53 20.45 -0.13 2.76
C GLY A 53 20.71 -1.34 1.86
N PHE A 54 20.55 -1.15 0.55
CA PHE A 54 20.84 -2.18 -0.43
C PHE A 54 21.65 -1.63 -1.61
N SER A 55 22.28 -2.54 -2.36
CA SER A 55 22.88 -2.21 -3.65
C SER A 55 22.80 -3.39 -4.61
N ARG A 56 22.53 -3.11 -5.89
CA ARG A 56 22.46 -4.12 -6.95
C ARG A 56 23.10 -3.60 -8.23
N LYS A 57 23.90 -4.44 -8.88
CA LYS A 57 24.35 -4.20 -10.25
C LYS A 57 23.23 -4.52 -11.24
N THR A 58 22.90 -3.57 -12.10
CA THR A 58 21.94 -3.72 -13.19
C THR A 58 22.61 -4.39 -14.39
N ARG A 59 21.80 -4.82 -15.38
CA ARG A 59 22.30 -5.56 -16.55
C ARG A 59 23.25 -4.75 -17.43
N ASP A 60 23.08 -3.44 -17.46
CA ASP A 60 23.92 -2.46 -18.17
C ASP A 60 25.19 -2.08 -17.39
N GLY A 61 25.42 -2.67 -16.21
CA GLY A 61 26.61 -2.46 -15.40
C GLY A 61 26.52 -1.28 -14.42
N ALA A 62 25.44 -0.50 -14.43
CA ALA A 62 25.20 0.50 -13.39
C ALA A 62 24.98 -0.16 -12.02
N THR A 63 25.11 0.62 -10.95
CA THR A 63 24.82 0.17 -9.58
C THR A 63 23.70 1.01 -9.01
N VAL A 64 22.56 0.38 -8.75
CA VAL A 64 21.45 0.95 -8.00
C VAL A 64 21.74 0.82 -6.51
N ARG A 65 21.55 1.89 -5.76
CA ARG A 65 21.68 1.91 -4.29
C ARG A 65 20.47 2.63 -3.72
N GLY A 66 19.84 2.02 -2.73
CA GLY A 66 18.67 2.59 -2.10
C GLY A 66 18.57 2.14 -0.64
N ASN A 67 17.48 2.55 -0.01
CA ASN A 67 17.26 2.26 1.41
C ASN A 67 15.78 2.00 1.70
N ASN A 68 15.47 0.78 2.12
CA ASN A 68 14.12 0.44 2.60
C ASN A 68 13.93 0.96 4.03
N ILE A 69 12.71 1.38 4.35
CA ILE A 69 12.34 1.90 5.68
C ILE A 69 11.28 1.00 6.28
N PHE A 70 11.38 0.70 7.57
CA PHE A 70 10.44 -0.14 8.28
C PHE A 70 9.92 0.54 9.55
N GLY A 71 8.64 0.30 9.84
CA GLY A 71 8.00 0.66 11.09
C GLY A 71 7.33 -0.57 11.70
N GLU A 72 7.52 -0.86 12.98
CA GLU A 72 6.96 -2.06 13.60
C GLU A 72 6.20 -1.75 14.89
N VAL A 73 4.98 -2.28 14.96
CA VAL A 73 4.22 -2.41 16.21
C VAL A 73 4.59 -3.76 16.83
N SER A 74 5.59 -3.74 17.70
CA SER A 74 6.09 -4.98 18.32
C SER A 74 5.06 -5.58 19.27
N ASN A 75 4.82 -6.88 19.12
CA ASN A 75 4.00 -7.67 20.03
C ASN A 75 4.86 -8.82 20.61
N PRO A 76 5.10 -8.86 21.92
CA PRO A 76 5.97 -9.86 22.54
C PRO A 76 5.42 -11.30 22.46
N ARG A 77 4.13 -11.46 22.15
CA ARG A 77 3.48 -12.78 21.97
C ARG A 77 3.37 -13.19 20.50
N ALA A 78 3.82 -12.34 19.58
CA ALA A 78 3.65 -12.60 18.16
C ALA A 78 4.41 -13.85 17.72
N LYS A 79 3.71 -14.72 17.00
CA LYS A 79 4.30 -15.93 16.39
C LYS A 79 4.57 -15.75 14.89
N ARG A 80 4.03 -14.70 14.32
CA ARG A 80 4.06 -14.39 12.88
C ARG A 80 4.07 -12.88 12.67
N THR A 81 4.47 -12.46 11.48
CA THR A 81 4.42 -11.07 11.05
C THR A 81 3.49 -10.95 9.85
N VAL A 82 2.55 -10.01 9.92
CA VAL A 82 1.85 -9.46 8.76
C VAL A 82 2.58 -8.18 8.37
N MET A 83 2.89 -8.04 7.09
CA MET A 83 3.54 -6.85 6.55
C MET A 83 2.56 -6.08 5.67
N ILE A 84 2.49 -4.76 5.88
CA ILE A 84 1.84 -3.81 4.98
C ILE A 84 2.91 -2.95 4.32
N GLY A 85 2.76 -2.57 3.06
CA GLY A 85 3.79 -1.76 2.42
C GLY A 85 3.34 -0.98 1.19
N ALA A 86 4.17 -0.02 0.83
CA ALA A 86 4.03 0.85 -0.33
C ALA A 86 5.42 1.32 -0.74
N HIS A 87 5.68 1.55 -2.02
CA HIS A 87 6.91 2.22 -2.39
C HIS A 87 6.81 3.72 -2.10
N TYR A 88 7.97 4.33 -1.87
CA TYR A 88 8.07 5.75 -1.55
C TYR A 88 8.99 6.52 -2.49
N ASP A 89 9.65 5.86 -3.43
CA ASP A 89 10.32 6.56 -4.52
C ASP A 89 9.29 7.24 -5.45
N ARG A 90 9.81 7.91 -6.47
CA ARG A 90 9.01 8.51 -7.54
C ARG A 90 9.85 8.55 -8.80
N VAL A 91 9.20 8.58 -9.96
CA VAL A 91 9.87 9.02 -11.18
C VAL A 91 10.26 10.50 -11.10
N ALA A 92 11.19 10.92 -11.97
CA ALA A 92 11.65 12.30 -12.02
C ALA A 92 10.53 13.29 -12.43
N ALA A 93 9.60 12.85 -13.28
CA ALA A 93 8.47 13.63 -13.76
C ALA A 93 7.37 13.71 -12.69
N GLY A 94 7.12 14.91 -12.17
CA GLY A 94 6.05 15.15 -11.19
C GLY A 94 6.41 14.89 -9.74
N LYS A 95 5.42 15.02 -8.86
CA LYS A 95 5.62 14.95 -7.40
C LYS A 95 5.34 13.57 -6.81
N GLY A 96 4.72 12.67 -7.57
CA GLY A 96 4.39 11.33 -7.10
C GLY A 96 3.45 11.36 -5.90
N ALA A 97 2.40 12.19 -5.98
CA ALA A 97 1.42 12.37 -4.91
C ALA A 97 0.43 11.20 -4.90
N VAL A 98 -0.10 10.87 -6.06
CA VAL A 98 -0.87 9.65 -6.35
C VAL A 98 0.08 8.45 -6.35
N ASP A 99 1.20 8.53 -7.05
CA ASP A 99 2.17 7.43 -7.21
C ASP A 99 3.55 7.76 -6.59
N ASN A 100 3.86 7.34 -5.36
CA ASN A 100 2.99 6.62 -4.43
C ASN A 100 3.07 7.16 -2.99
N ALA A 101 3.15 8.49 -2.86
CA ALA A 101 2.97 9.13 -1.55
C ALA A 101 1.60 8.79 -0.94
N SER A 102 0.58 8.56 -1.78
CA SER A 102 -0.78 8.16 -1.37
C SER A 102 -0.81 6.81 -0.64
N GLY A 103 -0.17 5.77 -1.18
CA GLY A 103 -0.06 4.44 -0.55
C GLY A 103 0.82 4.48 0.70
N SER A 104 1.94 5.20 0.64
CA SER A 104 2.80 5.41 1.81
C SER A 104 2.05 6.10 2.97
N ALA A 105 1.23 7.11 2.69
CA ALA A 105 0.40 7.77 3.70
C ALA A 105 -0.67 6.82 4.27
N ALA A 106 -1.29 5.98 3.45
CA ALA A 106 -2.29 4.99 3.90
C ALA A 106 -1.66 3.95 4.85
N VAL A 107 -0.46 3.46 4.51
CA VAL A 107 0.32 2.55 5.36
C VAL A 107 0.67 3.19 6.71
N LEU A 108 1.10 4.46 6.72
CA LEU A 108 1.39 5.20 7.97
C LEU A 108 0.15 5.34 8.85
N MET A 109 -1.01 5.66 8.26
CA MET A 109 -2.27 5.77 8.99
C MET A 109 -2.71 4.43 9.59
N LEU A 110 -2.64 3.34 8.81
CA LEU A 110 -2.95 1.99 9.29
C LEU A 110 -2.01 1.59 10.43
N LEU A 111 -0.71 1.80 10.26
CA LEU A 111 0.28 1.49 11.30
C LEU A 111 -0.01 2.24 12.60
N ARG A 112 -0.42 3.52 12.52
CA ARG A 112 -0.84 4.30 13.69
C ARG A 112 -2.08 3.71 14.37
N ALA A 113 -3.10 3.31 13.60
CA ALA A 113 -4.31 2.68 14.14
C ALA A 113 -3.99 1.34 14.84
N PHE A 114 -3.10 0.53 14.28
CA PHE A 114 -2.63 -0.71 14.90
C PHE A 114 -1.68 -0.49 16.07
N ARG A 115 -0.95 0.63 16.12
CA ARG A 115 -0.19 1.03 17.31
C ARG A 115 -1.14 1.34 18.47
N ASP A 116 -2.25 2.02 18.21
CA ASP A 116 -3.27 2.35 19.23
C ASP A 116 -4.11 1.14 19.65
N SER A 117 -4.34 0.21 18.72
CA SER A 117 -5.04 -1.05 18.99
C SER A 117 -4.30 -2.23 18.35
N PRO A 118 -3.24 -2.74 19.02
CA PRO A 118 -2.40 -3.81 18.51
C PRO A 118 -3.13 -5.13 18.30
N LEU A 119 -2.65 -5.89 17.33
CA LEU A 119 -2.99 -7.30 17.17
C LEU A 119 -2.51 -8.11 18.40
N LYS A 120 -3.20 -9.21 18.71
CA LYS A 120 -2.98 -9.99 19.94
C LYS A 120 -1.87 -11.01 19.81
N ASP A 121 -1.77 -11.69 18.67
CA ASP A 121 -0.88 -12.85 18.44
C ASP A 121 -0.01 -12.69 17.18
N THR A 122 -0.08 -11.53 16.53
CA THR A 122 0.63 -11.20 15.29
C THR A 122 1.37 -9.86 15.42
N ASN A 123 2.58 -9.77 14.84
CA ASN A 123 3.27 -8.51 14.63
C ASN A 123 2.72 -7.84 13.37
N LEU A 124 2.55 -6.51 13.42
CA LEU A 124 2.33 -5.71 12.22
C LEU A 124 3.60 -4.90 11.92
N GLN A 125 4.14 -5.09 10.72
CA GLN A 125 5.29 -4.34 10.22
C GLN A 125 4.89 -3.57 8.95
N ALA A 126 5.16 -2.28 8.93
CA ALA A 126 5.14 -1.47 7.73
C ALA A 126 6.49 -1.52 7.03
N ALA A 127 6.48 -1.58 5.70
CA ALA A 127 7.65 -1.47 4.86
C ALA A 127 7.44 -0.41 3.77
N PHE A 128 8.42 0.45 3.57
CA PHE A 128 8.45 1.45 2.52
C PHE A 128 9.61 1.16 1.58
N TRP A 129 9.28 0.88 0.32
CA TRP A 129 10.23 0.38 -0.67
C TRP A 129 10.83 1.51 -1.50
N ASP A 130 12.14 1.45 -1.71
CA ASP A 130 12.86 2.36 -2.58
C ASP A 130 13.14 1.69 -3.93
N HIS A 131 13.25 2.49 -5.00
CA HIS A 131 13.47 2.02 -6.37
C HIS A 131 12.44 0.99 -6.88
N GLU A 132 11.17 1.17 -6.59
CA GLU A 132 10.08 0.41 -7.23
C GLU A 132 10.03 0.73 -8.72
N GLU A 133 10.11 2.03 -9.04
CA GLU A 133 9.93 2.59 -10.38
C GLU A 133 11.03 2.17 -11.37
N GLN A 134 12.12 1.64 -10.83
CA GLN A 134 13.28 1.16 -11.59
C GLN A 134 13.29 -0.37 -11.70
N GLY A 135 12.22 -1.03 -11.25
CA GLY A 135 12.04 -2.48 -11.37
C GLY A 135 12.03 -3.21 -10.03
N LEU A 136 11.28 -2.71 -9.05
CA LEU A 136 11.00 -3.36 -7.76
C LEU A 136 12.27 -3.67 -6.96
N HIS A 137 13.30 -2.83 -7.05
CA HIS A 137 14.63 -3.17 -6.54
C HIS A 137 14.62 -3.36 -5.02
N GLY A 138 13.99 -2.44 -4.28
CA GLY A 138 13.92 -2.51 -2.81
C GLY A 138 13.24 -3.78 -2.31
N SER A 139 12.05 -4.08 -2.81
CA SER A 139 11.28 -5.27 -2.40
C SER A 139 11.92 -6.58 -2.88
N ARG A 140 12.46 -6.63 -4.11
CA ARG A 140 13.11 -7.83 -4.65
C ARG A 140 14.33 -8.20 -3.83
N ILE A 141 15.21 -7.24 -3.55
CA ILE A 141 16.43 -7.49 -2.79
C ILE A 141 16.08 -7.88 -1.35
N PHE A 142 15.06 -7.25 -0.75
CA PHE A 142 14.58 -7.63 0.57
C PHE A 142 14.16 -9.10 0.63
N VAL A 143 13.34 -9.56 -0.34
CA VAL A 143 12.87 -10.95 -0.40
C VAL A 143 14.01 -11.92 -0.71
N GLU A 144 14.87 -11.59 -1.69
CA GLU A 144 16.04 -12.39 -2.07
C GLU A 144 16.97 -12.63 -0.87
N ASN A 145 17.26 -11.59 -0.08
CA ASN A 145 18.14 -11.68 1.09
C ASN A 145 17.54 -12.44 2.28
N ARG A 146 16.21 -12.56 2.36
CA ARG A 146 15.51 -13.15 3.51
C ARG A 146 14.90 -14.51 3.26
N LYS A 147 15.13 -15.09 2.08
CA LYS A 147 14.57 -16.39 1.72
C LYS A 147 14.88 -17.47 2.76
N ASP A 148 16.05 -17.39 3.40
CA ASP A 148 16.49 -18.33 4.45
C ASP A 148 16.32 -17.77 5.89
N ALA A 149 16.17 -16.44 6.04
CA ALA A 149 16.05 -15.77 7.34
C ALA A 149 14.60 -15.61 7.81
N GLY A 150 13.64 -15.86 6.92
CA GLY A 150 12.21 -15.75 7.18
C GLY A 150 11.59 -14.52 6.52
N LEU A 151 10.48 -14.76 5.83
CA LEU A 151 9.62 -13.74 5.22
C LEU A 151 8.36 -13.53 6.10
N PRO A 152 7.64 -12.40 5.94
CA PRO A 152 6.34 -12.26 6.61
C PRO A 152 5.38 -13.37 6.17
N ALA A 153 4.43 -13.72 7.04
CA ALA A 153 3.40 -14.70 6.72
C ALA A 153 2.44 -14.21 5.62
N VAL A 154 2.17 -12.90 5.62
CA VAL A 154 1.33 -12.21 4.63
C VAL A 154 1.97 -10.87 4.29
N TYR A 155 1.95 -10.48 3.01
CA TYR A 155 2.30 -9.12 2.56
C TYR A 155 1.11 -8.45 1.86
N ILE A 156 0.80 -7.21 2.25
CA ILE A 156 -0.31 -6.42 1.73
C ILE A 156 0.25 -5.12 1.18
N ASN A 157 0.13 -4.93 -0.13
CA ASN A 157 0.68 -3.81 -0.86
C ASN A 157 -0.35 -2.70 -1.08
N PHE A 158 0.10 -1.44 -1.08
CA PHE A 158 -0.70 -0.25 -1.39
C PHE A 158 0.00 0.54 -2.48
N ASP A 159 -0.63 0.64 -3.63
CA ASP A 159 -0.06 1.29 -4.80
C ASP A 159 -1.16 2.00 -5.59
N VAL A 160 -0.99 3.32 -5.77
CA VAL A 160 -2.02 4.23 -6.28
C VAL A 160 -3.28 4.15 -5.41
N TYR A 161 -3.21 4.71 -4.20
CA TYR A 161 -4.28 4.60 -3.19
C TYR A 161 -4.92 5.95 -2.86
N GLY A 162 -5.71 6.51 -3.77
CA GLY A 162 -6.41 7.77 -3.48
C GLY A 162 -7.00 8.48 -4.68
N TYR A 163 -7.09 7.85 -5.84
CA TYR A 163 -7.54 8.47 -7.09
C TYR A 163 -8.91 7.96 -7.53
N GLY A 164 -9.85 7.92 -6.59
CA GLY A 164 -11.24 7.51 -6.77
C GLY A 164 -11.83 6.88 -5.52
N ASP A 165 -12.93 6.15 -5.68
CA ASP A 165 -13.80 5.70 -4.60
C ASP A 165 -14.06 4.18 -4.59
N THR A 166 -13.31 3.42 -5.37
CA THR A 166 -13.44 1.98 -5.54
C THR A 166 -12.17 1.28 -5.09
N LEU A 167 -12.31 0.44 -4.06
CA LEU A 167 -11.23 -0.35 -3.51
C LEU A 167 -10.96 -1.55 -4.41
N TRP A 168 -9.86 -1.51 -5.15
CA TRP A 168 -9.43 -2.60 -6.01
C TRP A 168 -8.48 -3.50 -5.25
N LEU A 169 -8.95 -4.71 -4.93
CA LEU A 169 -8.18 -5.76 -4.26
C LEU A 169 -7.72 -6.82 -5.26
N TRP A 170 -6.42 -7.01 -5.36
CA TRP A 170 -5.83 -8.17 -6.00
C TRP A 170 -5.53 -9.28 -4.99
N SER A 171 -5.81 -10.53 -5.37
CA SER A 171 -5.26 -11.73 -4.72
C SER A 171 -5.13 -12.87 -5.72
N GLU A 172 -4.32 -13.88 -5.37
CA GLU A 172 -4.25 -15.13 -6.14
C GLU A 172 -5.30 -16.14 -5.68
N GLY A 173 -5.88 -16.87 -6.64
CA GLY A 173 -6.81 -17.97 -6.38
C GLY A 173 -8.18 -17.54 -5.85
N GLU A 174 -8.87 -18.51 -5.25
CA GLU A 174 -10.19 -18.30 -4.66
C GLU A 174 -10.16 -17.32 -3.49
N PRO A 175 -11.22 -16.53 -3.26
CA PRO A 175 -11.29 -15.61 -2.14
C PRO A 175 -10.93 -16.28 -0.81
N SER A 176 -9.95 -15.74 -0.09
CA SER A 176 -9.59 -16.19 1.26
C SER A 176 -10.57 -15.64 2.32
N ALA A 177 -10.36 -15.97 3.60
CA ALA A 177 -11.12 -15.35 4.69
C ALA A 177 -10.89 -13.82 4.76
N PHE A 178 -9.67 -13.37 4.43
CA PHE A 178 -9.33 -11.95 4.33
C PHE A 178 -10.15 -11.26 3.24
N VAL A 179 -10.19 -11.83 2.02
CA VAL A 179 -10.94 -11.27 0.89
C VAL A 179 -12.44 -11.20 1.21
N ARG A 180 -13.02 -12.29 1.74
CA ARG A 180 -14.45 -12.31 2.10
C ARG A 180 -14.79 -11.25 3.14
N SER A 181 -13.99 -11.17 4.22
CA SER A 181 -14.19 -10.16 5.27
C SER A 181 -14.14 -8.73 4.73
N LEU A 182 -13.24 -8.47 3.77
CA LEU A 182 -13.13 -7.16 3.14
C LEU A 182 -14.35 -6.84 2.28
N LEU A 183 -14.81 -7.77 1.44
CA LEU A 183 -16.00 -7.60 0.61
C LEU A 183 -17.26 -7.41 1.47
N ASP A 184 -17.43 -8.19 2.52
CA ASP A 184 -18.55 -8.08 3.46
C ASP A 184 -18.54 -6.72 4.19
N SER A 185 -17.36 -6.29 4.66
CA SER A 185 -17.19 -4.99 5.32
C SER A 185 -17.44 -3.82 4.37
N SER A 186 -17.04 -3.95 3.10
CA SER A 186 -17.28 -2.97 2.05
C SER A 186 -18.78 -2.85 1.73
N ALA A 187 -19.47 -3.98 1.58
CA ALA A 187 -20.91 -4.03 1.35
C ALA A 187 -21.69 -3.41 2.52
N ALA A 188 -21.34 -3.76 3.76
CA ALA A 188 -21.94 -3.19 4.96
C ALA A 188 -21.73 -1.67 5.06
N SER A 189 -20.57 -1.18 4.61
CA SER A 189 -20.19 0.23 4.63
C SER A 189 -20.67 1.02 3.40
N LYS A 190 -21.33 0.35 2.44
CA LYS A 190 -21.73 0.91 1.14
C LYS A 190 -20.56 1.60 0.44
N PHE A 191 -19.42 0.92 0.42
CA PHE A 191 -18.21 1.33 -0.27
C PHE A 191 -17.95 0.40 -1.45
N ASN A 192 -17.52 0.96 -2.58
CA ASN A 192 -17.28 0.18 -3.79
C ASN A 192 -16.01 -0.65 -3.61
N ALA A 193 -16.07 -1.95 -3.88
CA ALA A 193 -14.90 -2.81 -3.90
C ALA A 193 -14.98 -3.79 -5.07
N VAL A 194 -13.83 -4.02 -5.71
CA VAL A 194 -13.66 -5.00 -6.77
C VAL A 194 -12.52 -5.92 -6.37
N HIS A 195 -12.75 -7.23 -6.47
CA HIS A 195 -11.74 -8.26 -6.29
C HIS A 195 -11.42 -8.90 -7.64
N GLY A 196 -10.14 -9.16 -7.91
CA GLY A 196 -9.72 -9.84 -9.13
C GLY A 196 -8.27 -10.34 -9.07
N SER A 197 -7.87 -11.09 -10.10
CA SER A 197 -6.53 -11.67 -10.23
C SER A 197 -5.65 -11.00 -11.29
N VAL A 198 -6.17 -9.99 -11.99
CA VAL A 198 -5.43 -9.13 -12.93
C VAL A 198 -5.14 -7.81 -12.24
N TYR A 199 -3.88 -7.38 -12.22
CA TYR A 199 -3.43 -6.17 -11.51
C TYR A 199 -2.07 -5.69 -12.07
N PRO A 200 -1.75 -4.39 -12.04
CA PRO A 200 -0.47 -3.87 -12.49
C PRO A 200 0.71 -4.46 -11.70
N PRO A 201 1.88 -4.69 -12.33
CA PRO A 201 3.07 -5.09 -11.59
C PRO A 201 3.42 -4.07 -10.50
N SER A 202 3.71 -4.55 -9.28
CA SER A 202 4.12 -3.72 -8.13
C SER A 202 4.86 -4.61 -7.11
N ASP A 203 5.26 -4.08 -5.95
CA ASP A 203 6.12 -4.75 -4.97
C ASP A 203 5.59 -6.13 -4.52
N HIS A 204 4.26 -6.33 -4.51
CA HIS A 204 3.62 -7.61 -4.18
C HIS A 204 4.16 -8.79 -5.02
N LEU A 205 4.60 -8.56 -6.26
CA LEU A 205 5.19 -9.60 -7.10
C LEU A 205 6.50 -10.16 -6.53
N SER A 206 7.25 -9.35 -5.78
CA SER A 206 8.49 -9.79 -5.12
C SER A 206 8.19 -10.81 -4.03
N PHE A 207 7.19 -10.51 -3.21
CA PHE A 207 6.73 -11.40 -2.13
C PHE A 207 6.07 -12.66 -2.66
N LYS A 208 5.27 -12.54 -3.72
CA LYS A 208 4.71 -13.69 -4.43
C LYS A 208 5.81 -14.63 -4.94
N ALA A 209 6.86 -14.09 -5.55
CA ALA A 209 8.01 -14.88 -6.01
C ALA A 209 8.77 -15.56 -4.85
N GLY A 210 8.68 -15.02 -3.64
CA GLY A 210 9.19 -15.61 -2.40
C GLY A 210 8.26 -16.66 -1.76
N GLY A 211 7.08 -16.92 -2.33
CA GLY A 211 6.10 -17.87 -1.79
C GLY A 211 5.25 -17.32 -0.63
N VAL A 212 5.19 -15.99 -0.49
CA VAL A 212 4.41 -15.32 0.56
C VAL A 212 2.96 -15.15 0.09
N GLU A 213 1.99 -15.31 1.00
CA GLU A 213 0.59 -14.95 0.74
C GLU A 213 0.50 -13.43 0.52
N THR A 214 -0.03 -13.01 -0.64
CA THR A 214 0.04 -11.60 -1.06
C THR A 214 -1.31 -11.03 -1.47
N TYR A 215 -1.50 -9.76 -1.12
CA TYR A 215 -2.63 -8.92 -1.52
C TYR A 215 -2.10 -7.58 -2.02
N SER A 216 -2.78 -6.95 -2.97
CA SER A 216 -2.44 -5.59 -3.41
C SER A 216 -3.68 -4.73 -3.54
N PHE A 217 -3.59 -3.49 -3.09
CA PHE A 217 -4.66 -2.51 -3.14
C PHE A 217 -4.30 -1.30 -3.98
N SER A 218 -5.24 -0.90 -4.83
CA SER A 218 -5.37 0.47 -5.32
C SER A 218 -6.71 1.04 -4.86
N LEU A 219 -6.82 2.37 -4.81
CA LEU A 219 -8.08 3.08 -4.67
C LEU A 219 -8.24 3.99 -5.88
N LEU A 220 -9.09 3.55 -6.80
CA LEU A 220 -9.34 4.16 -8.11
C LEU A 220 -10.85 4.29 -8.35
N SER A 221 -11.27 4.99 -9.40
CA SER A 221 -12.68 4.97 -9.81
C SER A 221 -13.00 3.64 -10.52
N ALA A 222 -14.25 3.17 -10.45
CA ALA A 222 -14.62 1.86 -11.00
C ALA A 222 -14.35 1.73 -12.52
N ASP A 223 -14.51 2.81 -13.27
CA ASP A 223 -14.20 2.89 -14.70
C ASP A 223 -12.69 2.80 -14.98
N GLU A 224 -11.87 3.43 -14.13
CA GLU A 224 -10.41 3.31 -14.18
C GLU A 224 -9.97 1.87 -13.97
N VAL A 225 -10.50 1.19 -12.93
CA VAL A 225 -10.19 -0.22 -12.64
C VAL A 225 -10.55 -1.10 -13.84
N SER A 226 -11.78 -0.96 -14.37
CA SER A 226 -12.21 -1.74 -15.53
C SER A 226 -11.33 -1.51 -16.75
N GLY A 227 -10.97 -0.25 -17.04
CA GLY A 227 -10.14 0.10 -18.19
C GLY A 227 -8.71 -0.43 -18.06
N ILE A 228 -8.11 -0.36 -16.86
CA ILE A 228 -6.77 -0.91 -16.61
C ILE A 228 -6.78 -2.44 -16.76
N VAL A 229 -7.80 -3.12 -16.23
CA VAL A 229 -7.93 -4.59 -16.38
C VAL A 229 -8.03 -4.99 -17.86
N GLN A 230 -8.81 -4.26 -18.66
CA GLN A 230 -8.92 -4.48 -20.12
C GLN A 230 -7.56 -4.32 -20.83
N LEU A 231 -6.83 -3.25 -20.52
CA LEU A 231 -5.50 -3.00 -21.07
C LEU A 231 -4.51 -4.11 -20.73
N LEU A 232 -4.50 -4.56 -19.46
CA LEU A 232 -3.65 -5.67 -19.03
C LEU A 232 -4.06 -7.00 -19.68
N GLY A 233 -5.32 -7.14 -20.07
CA GLY A 233 -5.83 -8.25 -20.89
C GLY A 233 -5.46 -8.16 -22.38
N GLY A 234 -4.81 -7.08 -22.82
CA GLY A 234 -4.42 -6.85 -24.21
C GLY A 234 -5.49 -6.16 -25.06
N GLU A 235 -6.57 -5.67 -24.46
CA GLU A 235 -7.61 -4.93 -25.16
C GLU A 235 -7.22 -3.45 -25.31
N ALA A 236 -7.48 -2.86 -26.48
CA ALA A 236 -7.28 -1.44 -26.69
C ALA A 236 -8.42 -0.64 -26.02
N PRO A 237 -8.11 0.52 -25.39
CA PRO A 237 -9.15 1.34 -24.80
C PRO A 237 -9.99 1.98 -25.90
N ALA A 238 -11.29 2.17 -25.66
CA ALA A 238 -12.11 2.93 -26.58
C ALA A 238 -11.54 4.36 -26.77
N PRO A 239 -11.76 5.02 -27.93
CA PRO A 239 -11.26 6.37 -28.16
C PRO A 239 -11.66 7.34 -27.04
N GLY A 240 -10.66 8.01 -26.45
CA GLY A 240 -10.87 8.94 -25.33
C GLY A 240 -11.22 8.28 -23.99
N LYS A 241 -11.07 6.95 -23.88
CA LYS A 241 -11.31 6.16 -22.65
C LYS A 241 -10.05 5.55 -22.07
N MET A 242 -8.88 6.14 -22.34
CA MET A 242 -7.67 5.78 -21.61
C MET A 242 -7.88 6.08 -20.12
N PRO A 243 -7.62 5.13 -19.21
CA PRO A 243 -7.68 5.39 -17.78
C PRO A 243 -6.81 6.61 -17.42
N LYS A 244 -7.41 7.59 -16.75
CA LYS A 244 -6.76 8.82 -16.31
C LYS A 244 -5.60 8.54 -15.38
N ALA A 245 -5.67 7.50 -14.54
CA ALA A 245 -4.58 7.07 -13.69
C ALA A 245 -3.30 6.88 -14.51
N LEU A 246 -3.38 6.13 -15.61
CA LEU A 246 -2.24 5.84 -16.50
C LEU A 246 -1.72 7.05 -17.27
N THR A 247 -2.52 8.12 -17.42
CA THR A 247 -2.08 9.37 -18.03
C THR A 247 -1.71 10.45 -17.00
N THR A 248 -1.89 10.16 -15.71
CA THR A 248 -1.61 11.08 -14.60
C THR A 248 -0.32 10.69 -13.91
N ILE A 249 -0.20 9.42 -13.49
CA ILE A 249 1.01 8.89 -12.86
C ILE A 249 2.19 9.05 -13.82
N HIS A 250 3.38 9.23 -13.24
CA HIS A 250 4.61 9.48 -13.98
C HIS A 250 4.64 10.76 -14.83
N THR A 251 3.80 11.73 -14.51
CA THR A 251 3.77 13.04 -15.17
C THR A 251 3.77 14.19 -14.16
N GLU A 252 3.99 15.42 -14.63
CA GLU A 252 3.84 16.63 -13.80
C GLU A 252 2.43 16.84 -13.26
N SER A 253 1.42 16.15 -13.81
CA SER A 253 0.04 16.18 -13.32
C SER A 253 -0.20 15.28 -12.11
N ASP A 254 0.79 14.47 -11.70
CA ASP A 254 0.73 13.70 -10.47
C ASP A 254 0.95 14.62 -9.25
N THR A 255 -0.14 15.22 -8.82
CA THR A 255 -0.20 16.26 -7.81
C THR A 255 -1.33 16.03 -6.80
N LEU A 256 -1.23 16.71 -5.66
CA LEU A 256 -2.12 16.52 -4.50
C LEU A 256 -3.60 16.78 -4.81
N ASP A 257 -3.93 17.63 -5.80
CA ASP A 257 -5.31 17.92 -6.20
C ASP A 257 -6.03 16.73 -6.84
N LYS A 258 -5.30 15.66 -7.19
CA LYS A 258 -5.88 14.40 -7.67
C LYS A 258 -6.42 13.53 -6.54
N ILE A 259 -6.02 13.78 -5.28
CA ILE A 259 -6.32 12.89 -4.16
C ILE A 259 -7.74 13.10 -3.64
N ASP A 260 -8.53 12.02 -3.64
CA ASP A 260 -9.80 11.92 -2.92
C ASP A 260 -9.56 11.39 -1.50
N ALA A 261 -9.12 12.30 -0.61
CA ALA A 261 -8.86 11.97 0.78
C ALA A 261 -10.13 11.51 1.54
N ALA A 262 -11.32 11.95 1.09
CA ALA A 262 -12.58 11.56 1.72
C ALA A 262 -12.93 10.10 1.42
N ALA A 263 -12.69 9.64 0.20
CA ALA A 263 -12.81 8.23 -0.16
C ALA A 263 -11.81 7.36 0.62
N VAL A 264 -10.56 7.81 0.74
CA VAL A 264 -9.52 7.08 1.48
C VAL A 264 -9.89 6.85 2.93
N VAL A 265 -10.31 7.88 3.68
CA VAL A 265 -10.64 7.68 5.10
C VAL A 265 -11.88 6.83 5.32
N ARG A 266 -12.75 6.69 4.30
CA ARG A 266 -13.87 5.74 4.31
C ARG A 266 -13.42 4.31 3.97
N SER A 267 -12.36 4.13 3.21
CA SER A 267 -11.84 2.80 2.83
C SER A 267 -10.95 2.18 3.91
N LEU A 268 -10.17 2.98 4.65
CA LEU A 268 -9.21 2.47 5.64
C LEU A 268 -9.83 1.61 6.75
N PRO A 269 -11.02 1.92 7.32
CA PRO A 269 -11.67 1.03 8.29
C PRO A 269 -12.01 -0.36 7.73
N ILE A 270 -12.35 -0.44 6.44
CA ILE A 270 -12.65 -1.72 5.75
C ILE A 270 -11.37 -2.56 5.65
N VAL A 271 -10.27 -1.92 5.26
CA VAL A 271 -8.95 -2.57 5.17
C VAL A 271 -8.44 -2.98 6.55
N GLU A 272 -8.57 -2.12 7.56
CA GLU A 272 -8.20 -2.42 8.95
C GLU A 272 -8.95 -3.64 9.48
N ALA A 273 -10.27 -3.69 9.26
CA ALA A 273 -11.10 -4.83 9.66
C ALA A 273 -10.65 -6.14 9.00
N ALA A 274 -10.30 -6.10 7.70
CA ALA A 274 -9.78 -7.26 6.99
C ALA A 274 -8.42 -7.71 7.53
N ILE A 275 -7.49 -6.79 7.80
CA ILE A 275 -6.17 -7.11 8.39
C ILE A 275 -6.34 -7.78 9.76
N ARG A 276 -7.31 -7.36 10.57
CA ARG A 276 -7.58 -7.97 11.89
C ARG A 276 -7.97 -9.45 11.81
N ILE A 277 -8.49 -9.94 10.68
CA ILE A 277 -8.78 -11.38 10.47
C ILE A 277 -7.49 -12.22 10.38
N LEU A 278 -6.35 -11.59 10.12
CA LEU A 278 -5.05 -12.26 10.06
C LEU A 278 -4.42 -12.48 11.45
N ASP A 279 -5.01 -11.91 12.50
CA ASP A 279 -4.57 -12.10 13.89
C ASP A 279 -4.95 -13.50 14.39
N LYS A 280 -3.97 -14.41 14.37
CA LYS A 280 -4.15 -15.84 14.64
C LYS A 280 -2.96 -16.43 15.40
#